data_AF-K9TXF2-F1
#
_entry.id   AF-K9TXF2-F1
#
_cell.length_a   1.000
_cell.length_b   1.000
_cell.length_c   1.000
_cell.angle_alpha   90.00
_cell.angle_beta   90.00
_cell.angle_gamma   90.00
#
_symmetry.space_group_name_H-M   'P 1'
#
loop_
_entity.id
_entity.type
_entity.pdbx_description
1 polymer ?
#
loop_
_entity_poly.entity_id
_entity_poly.type
_entity_poly.pdbx_seq_one_letter_code
_entity_poly.pdbx_strand_id
1 'polypeptide(L)'
;MSRNSNSKTKSNTSPLPDTWKYEVAVAEVESLISRIEAGELELEEVFEQFTQAVEQLKQCETFLQQRQQQVDLLIETLNNES
;
A
#
# COMPACT_ATOMS: atom_id res chain seq x y z
N MET A 1 0.51 8.84 -44.48
CA MET A 1 1.04 9.06 -43.11
C MET A 1 -0.14 9.34 -42.19
N SER A 2 -0.55 8.38 -41.35
CA SER A 2 -1.68 8.55 -40.42
C SER A 2 -1.29 8.09 -39.00
N ARG A 3 -1.15 9.11 -38.14
CA ARG A 3 -1.46 9.21 -36.71
C ARG A 3 -1.14 8.03 -35.75
N ASN A 4 -0.10 8.31 -34.96
CA ASN A 4 0.15 8.01 -33.56
C ASN A 4 -1.06 7.53 -32.72
N SER A 5 -0.86 6.47 -31.92
CA SER A 5 -1.70 6.10 -30.78
C SER A 5 -0.85 5.42 -29.71
N ASN A 6 0.01 6.20 -29.05
CA ASN A 6 0.67 5.76 -27.82
C ASN A 6 -0.37 5.74 -26.70
N SER A 7 -0.88 4.55 -26.38
CA SER A 7 -1.99 4.34 -25.45
C SER A 7 -1.45 3.68 -24.19
N LYS A 8 -1.67 4.33 -23.03
CA LYS A 8 -1.68 3.78 -21.67
C LYS A 8 -0.30 3.32 -21.19
N THR A 9 0.22 3.85 -20.07
CA THR A 9 -0.31 3.58 -18.73
C THR A 9 0.04 4.74 -17.80
N LYS A 10 -0.95 5.56 -17.42
CA LYS A 10 -0.82 6.38 -16.23
C LYS A 10 -1.20 5.49 -15.05
N SER A 11 -0.20 5.05 -14.28
CA SER A 11 -0.40 4.46 -12.96
C SER A 11 -1.03 5.52 -12.06
N ASN A 12 -2.34 5.42 -11.83
CA ASN A 12 -3.08 6.22 -10.86
C ASN A 12 -2.73 5.77 -9.44
N THR A 13 -1.47 5.99 -9.03
CA THR A 13 -1.06 5.78 -7.65
C THR A 13 -0.92 7.16 -7.02
N SER A 14 -1.98 7.62 -6.35
CA SER A 14 -1.91 8.84 -5.56
C SER A 14 -0.81 8.63 -4.52
N PRO A 15 0.19 9.54 -4.41
CA PRO A 15 1.27 9.37 -3.45
C PRO A 15 0.70 9.38 -2.03
N LEU A 16 1.14 8.42 -1.22
CA LEU A 16 0.86 8.40 0.22
C LEU A 16 1.41 9.69 0.84
N PRO A 17 0.72 10.30 1.81
CA PRO A 17 1.21 11.51 2.46
C PRO A 17 2.54 11.25 3.17
N ASP A 18 3.44 12.24 3.19
CA ASP A 18 4.80 12.11 3.77
C ASP A 18 4.83 11.71 5.25
N THR A 19 3.73 12.00 5.95
CA THR A 19 3.51 11.66 7.36
C THR A 19 3.14 10.20 7.57
N TRP A 20 2.68 9.49 6.54
CA TRP A 20 2.32 8.09 6.62
C TRP A 20 3.56 7.21 6.75
N LYS A 21 3.50 6.21 7.65
CA LYS A 21 4.59 5.28 7.92
C LYS A 21 4.06 3.85 7.89
N TYR A 22 4.73 2.99 7.12
CA TYR A 22 4.39 1.57 7.00
C TYR A 22 4.33 0.88 8.37
N GLU A 23 5.35 1.06 9.20
CA GLU A 23 5.42 0.43 10.53
C GLU A 23 4.26 0.85 11.45
N VAL A 24 3.80 2.09 11.33
CA VAL A 24 2.66 2.59 12.11
C VAL A 24 1.37 1.96 11.61
N ALA A 25 1.15 1.90 10.29
CA ALA A 25 -0.04 1.29 9.72
C ALA A 25 -0.14 -0.21 10.05
N VAL A 26 0.97 -0.94 10.04
CA VAL A 26 1.00 -2.36 10.44
C VAL A 26 0.67 -2.52 11.92
N ALA A 27 1.28 -1.71 12.80
CA ALA A 27 1.01 -1.76 14.23
C ALA A 27 -0.46 -1.43 14.57
N GLU A 28 -1.08 -0.51 13.83
CA GLU A 28 -2.50 -0.19 13.99
C GLU A 28 -3.40 -1.37 13.61
N VAL A 29 -3.10 -2.08 12.51
CA VAL A 29 -3.82 -3.29 12.10
C VAL A 29 -3.67 -4.42 13.13
N GLU A 30 -2.47 -4.65 13.66
CA GLU A 30 -2.23 -5.67 14.70
C GLU A 30 -2.99 -5.37 16.00
N SER A 31 -2.98 -4.10 16.42
CA SER A 31 -3.74 -3.62 17.59
C SER A 31 -5.25 -3.81 17.41
N LEU A 32 -5.74 -3.57 16.19
CA LEU A 32 -7.14 -3.75 15.82
C LEU A 32 -7.55 -5.22 15.89
N ILE A 33 -6.75 -6.13 15.32
CA ILE A 33 -6.99 -7.58 15.39
C ILE A 33 -7.01 -8.05 16.85
N SER A 34 -6.06 -7.58 17.66
CA SER A 34 -5.98 -7.95 19.08
C SER A 34 -7.26 -7.58 19.84
N ARG A 35 -7.84 -6.40 19.56
CA ARG A 35 -9.11 -5.96 20.18
C ARG A 35 -10.31 -6.79 19.73
N ILE A 36 -10.34 -7.18 18.45
CA ILE A 36 -11.38 -8.08 17.93
C ILE A 36 -11.29 -9.45 18.60
N GLU A 37 -10.08 -10.02 18.70
CA GLU A 37 -9.85 -11.34 19.31
C GLU A 37 -10.14 -11.36 20.82
N ALA A 38 -9.91 -10.23 21.50
CA ALA A 38 -10.24 -10.07 22.92
C ALA A 38 -11.76 -9.97 23.18
N GLY A 39 -12.57 -9.75 22.14
CA GLY A 39 -14.02 -9.56 22.27
C GLY A 39 -14.40 -8.25 22.95
N GLU A 40 -13.54 -7.23 22.86
CA GLU A 40 -13.73 -5.92 23.50
C GLU A 40 -14.64 -4.98 22.69
N LEU A 41 -14.97 -5.35 21.45
CA LEU A 41 -15.72 -4.53 20.50
C LEU A 41 -17.12 -5.11 20.27
N GLU A 42 -18.13 -4.24 20.19
CA GLU A 42 -19.43 -4.62 19.70
C GLU A 42 -19.36 -4.97 18.20
N LEU A 43 -20.31 -5.79 17.74
CA LEU A 43 -20.30 -6.30 16.36
C LEU A 43 -20.30 -5.17 15.30
N GLU A 44 -20.98 -4.05 15.57
CA GLU A 44 -20.97 -2.87 14.70
C GLU A 44 -19.57 -2.24 14.63
N GLU A 45 -18.91 -2.06 15.77
CA GLU A 45 -17.55 -1.54 15.85
C GLU A 45 -16.55 -2.45 15.14
N VAL A 46 -16.73 -3.78 15.22
CA VAL A 46 -15.90 -4.74 14.49
C VAL A 46 -15.95 -4.49 12.97
N PHE A 47 -17.12 -4.18 12.41
CA PHE A 47 -17.23 -3.90 10.97
C PHE A 47 -16.57 -2.58 10.57
N GLU A 48 -16.70 -1.54 11.39
CA GLU A 48 -16.01 -0.27 11.17
C GLU A 48 -14.49 -0.44 11.21
N GLN A 49 -13.99 -1.09 12.26
CA GLN A 49 -12.58 -1.39 12.45
C GLN A 49 -12.04 -2.25 11.29
N PHE A 50 -12.77 -3.28 10.88
CA PHE A 50 -12.36 -4.12 9.76
C PHE A 50 -12.23 -3.34 8.45
N THR A 51 -13.16 -2.41 8.19
CA THR A 51 -13.11 -1.55 6.99
C THR A 51 -11.85 -0.67 6.98
N GLN A 52 -11.52 -0.07 8.12
CA GLN A 52 -10.31 0.73 8.28
C GLN A 52 -9.05 -0.11 8.09
N ALA A 53 -9.00 -1.31 8.68
CA ALA A 53 -7.86 -2.22 8.52
C ALA A 53 -7.63 -2.62 7.05
N VAL A 54 -8.71 -2.90 6.30
CA VAL A 54 -8.62 -3.20 4.86
C VAL A 54 -8.04 -2.02 4.07
N GLU A 55 -8.43 -0.80 4.40
CA GLU A 55 -7.88 0.40 3.74
C GLU A 55 -6.39 0.58 4.05
N GLN A 56 -5.99 0.40 5.30
CA GLN A 56 -4.58 0.45 5.71
C GLN A 56 -3.73 -0.61 5.01
N LEU A 57 -4.23 -1.84 4.93
CA LEU A 57 -3.53 -2.94 4.24
C LEU A 57 -3.34 -2.64 2.75
N LYS A 58 -4.32 -2.01 2.09
CA LYS A 58 -4.18 -1.56 0.69
C LYS A 58 -3.11 -0.50 0.52
N GLN A 59 -3.00 0.43 1.48
CA GLN A 59 -1.93 1.44 1.48
C GLN A 59 -0.56 0.78 1.66
N CYS A 60 -0.45 -0.19 2.57
CA CYS A 60 0.75 -1.00 2.78
C CYS A 60 1.16 -1.75 1.50
N GLU A 61 0.22 -2.44 0.83
CA GLU A 61 0.48 -3.14 -0.42
C GLU A 61 1.00 -2.17 -1.50
N THR A 62 0.31 -1.04 -1.68
CA THR A 62 0.69 -0.01 -2.64
C THR A 62 2.10 0.51 -2.38
N PHE A 63 2.43 0.77 -1.11
CA PHE A 63 3.76 1.20 -0.70
C PHE A 63 4.83 0.17 -1.04
N LEU A 64 4.60 -1.09 -0.69
CA LEU A 64 5.56 -2.17 -0.95
C LEU A 64 5.77 -2.38 -2.45
N GLN A 65 4.71 -2.33 -3.27
CA GLN A 65 4.82 -2.41 -4.72
C GLN A 65 5.69 -1.28 -5.29
N GLN A 66 5.50 -0.05 -4.82
CA GLN A 66 6.33 1.09 -5.24
C GLN A 66 7.80 0.91 -4.85
N ARG A 67 8.08 0.42 -3.63
CA ARG A 67 9.45 0.19 -3.17
C ARG A 67 10.12 -0.95 -3.91
N GLN A 68 9.39 -2.02 -4.21
CA GLN A 68 9.88 -3.12 -5.04
C GLN A 68 10.28 -2.62 -6.42
N GLN A 69 9.41 -1.84 -7.08
CA GLN A 69 9.71 -1.27 -8.39
C GLN A 69 10.96 -0.37 -8.37
N GLN A 70 11.14 0.42 -7.31
CA GLN A 70 12.35 1.25 -7.14
C GLN A 70 13.61 0.38 -7.03
N VAL A 71 13.57 -0.68 -6.22
CA VAL A 71 14.68 -1.61 -6.06
C VAL A 71 15.00 -2.30 -7.38
N ASP A 72 14.00 -2.74 -8.13
CA ASP A 72 14.19 -3.40 -9.44
C ASP A 72 14.91 -2.47 -10.44
N LEU A 73 14.52 -1.20 -10.51
CA LEU A 73 15.18 -0.20 -11.36
C LEU A 73 16.63 0.06 -10.92
N LEU A 74 16.90 0.07 -9.63
CA LEU A 74 18.27 0.19 -9.11
C LEU A 74 19.13 -1.00 -9.52
N ILE A 75 18.59 -2.22 -9.44
CA ILE A 75 19.27 -3.45 -9.86
C ILE A 75 19.54 -3.43 -11.37
N GLU A 76 18.56 -3.04 -12.19
CA GLU A 76 18.72 -2.91 -13.64
C GLU A 76 19.83 -1.90 -13.98
N THR A 77 19.86 -0.76 -13.29
CA THR A 77 20.89 0.28 -13.47
C THR A 77 22.28 -0.26 -13.13
N LEU A 78 22.44 -0.97 -12.01
CA LEU A 78 23.73 -1.56 -11.62
C LEU A 78 24.24 -2.61 -12.62
N ASN A 79 23.33 -3.42 -13.17
CA ASN A 79 23.67 -4.45 -14.16
C ASN A 79 24.06 -3.87 -15.52
N ASN A 80 23.54 -2.70 -15.91
CA ASN A 80 23.87 -2.05 -17.18
C ASN A 80 25.19 -1.27 -17.13
N GLU A 81 25.69 -0.94 -15.94
CA GLU A 81 26.98 -0.29 -15.71
C GLU A 81 28.14 -1.30 -15.49
N SER A 82 27.85 -2.60 -15.55
CA SER A 82 28.81 -3.71 -15.40
C SER A 82 29.11 -4.39 -16.74
#